data_AF-A0A9E5K2X8-F1
#
_entry.id   AF-A0A9E5K2X8-F1
#
_cell.length_a   1.000
_cell.length_b   1.000
_cell.length_c   1.000
_cell.angle_alpha   90.00
_cell.angle_beta   90.00
_cell.angle_gamma   90.00
#
_symmetry.space_group_name_H-M   'P 1'
#
loop_
_entity.id
_entity.type
_entity.pdbx_description
1 polymer ?
#
loop_
_entity_poly.entity_id
_entity_poly.type
_entity_poly.pdbx_seq_one_letter_code
_entity_poly.pdbx_strand_id
1 'polypeptide(L)'
;WTAERIMRRIVPESPAVEWTDPSAELVLVERAVPASWVGVRSPRLGDGPSRVVGVRRYGKAMLSSPDVLLQEGDVAYLAVANANIAALDEFLAKGPVEE
;
A
#
# COMPACT_ATOMS: atom_id res chain seq x y z
N TRP A 1 12.37 -19.62 14.13
CA TRP A 1 11.35 -18.64 13.70
C TRP A 1 11.15 -17.55 14.78
N THR A 2 12.24 -16.94 15.27
CA THR A 2 12.17 -15.98 16.40
C THR A 2 13.16 -14.80 16.24
N ALA A 3 14.08 -14.84 15.28
CA ALA A 3 15.11 -13.81 15.13
C ALA A 3 14.65 -12.59 14.31
N GLU A 4 13.75 -12.75 13.35
CA GLU A 4 13.34 -11.63 12.47
C GLU A 4 12.43 -10.59 13.15
N ARG A 5 11.72 -10.96 14.22
CA ARG A 5 10.84 -10.02 14.95
C ARG A 5 11.60 -8.93 15.73
N ILE A 6 12.91 -9.07 15.91
CA ILE A 6 13.73 -8.12 16.68
C ILE A 6 14.35 -7.03 15.78
N MET A 7 14.56 -7.30 14.48
CA MET A 7 15.24 -6.34 13.59
C MET A 7 14.36 -5.16 13.12
N ARG A 8 13.03 -5.23 13.24
CA ARG A 8 12.14 -4.13 12.82
C ARG A 8 12.14 -2.89 13.71
N ARG A 9 12.87 -2.90 14.83
CA ARG A 9 12.80 -1.82 15.83
C ARG A 9 13.87 -0.75 15.68
N ILE A 10 14.67 -0.77 14.59
CA ILE A 10 15.88 0.07 14.47
C ILE A 10 15.85 1.02 13.25
N VAL A 11 14.86 0.95 12.35
CA VAL A 11 14.76 1.90 11.21
C VAL A 11 13.31 2.36 11.01
N PRO A 12 12.92 3.58 11.46
CA PRO A 12 11.55 4.10 11.37
C PRO A 12 11.08 4.41 9.94
N GLU A 13 12.00 4.58 8.99
CA GLU A 13 11.73 5.20 7.68
C GLU A 13 11.75 4.19 6.51
N SER A 14 11.74 2.88 6.76
CA SER A 14 11.61 1.91 5.66
C SER A 14 10.13 1.62 5.45
N PRO A 15 9.58 1.73 4.22
CA PRO A 15 8.23 1.30 3.92
C PRO A 15 8.05 -0.14 4.40
N ALA A 16 7.30 -0.32 5.48
CA ALA A 16 7.27 -1.58 6.18
C ALA A 16 6.44 -2.58 5.38
N VAL A 17 7.06 -3.73 5.06
CA VAL A 17 6.33 -4.89 4.55
C VAL A 17 5.55 -5.48 5.72
N GLU A 18 4.32 -5.08 5.99
CA GLU A 18 3.57 -5.52 7.17
C GLU A 18 3.40 -7.05 7.25
N TRP A 19 3.39 -7.73 6.10
CA TRP A 19 3.35 -9.18 6.03
C TRP A 19 4.04 -9.67 4.76
N THR A 20 4.71 -10.82 4.85
CA THR A 20 5.32 -11.53 3.74
C THR A 20 4.84 -12.96 3.78
N ASP A 21 4.43 -13.51 2.65
CA ASP A 21 4.11 -14.93 2.56
C ASP A 21 5.38 -15.79 2.78
N PRO A 22 5.27 -17.08 3.13
CA PRO A 22 6.43 -17.93 3.39
C PRO A 22 7.43 -18.06 2.24
N SER A 23 7.02 -17.85 0.98
CA SER A 23 7.89 -17.88 -0.20
C SER A 23 8.62 -16.55 -0.46
N ALA A 24 8.20 -15.47 0.19
CA ALA A 24 8.65 -14.10 -0.05
C ALA A 24 8.35 -13.55 -1.46
N GLU A 25 7.38 -14.14 -2.15
CA GLU A 25 6.92 -13.69 -3.47
C GLU A 25 5.76 -12.69 -3.36
N LEU A 26 4.97 -12.75 -2.30
CA LEU A 26 3.83 -11.87 -2.04
C LEU A 26 4.03 -11.11 -0.73
N VAL A 27 3.87 -9.80 -0.79
CA VAL A 27 4.02 -8.91 0.35
C VAL A 27 2.81 -8.00 0.51
N LEU A 28 2.49 -7.66 1.76
CA LEU A 28 1.57 -6.58 2.11
C LEU A 28 2.41 -5.38 2.53
N VAL A 29 2.21 -4.24 1.87
CA VAL A 29 2.96 -3.01 2.14
C VAL A 29 2.05 -1.86 2.49
N GLU A 30 2.55 -0.95 3.32
CA GLU A 30 1.95 0.37 3.52
C GLU A 30 2.56 1.39 2.55
N ARG A 31 1.72 2.26 1.97
CA ARG A 31 2.14 3.43 1.19
C ARG A 31 1.30 4.64 1.53
N ALA A 32 1.95 5.78 1.75
CA ALA A 32 1.24 7.05 1.78
C ALA A 32 0.57 7.28 0.42
N VAL A 33 -0.70 7.67 0.42
CA VAL A 33 -1.44 7.95 -0.81
C VAL A 33 -0.98 9.31 -1.35
N PRO A 34 -0.42 9.38 -2.56
CA PRO A 34 0.02 10.65 -3.12
C PRO A 34 -1.16 11.59 -3.39
N ALA A 35 -0.91 12.90 -3.35
CA ALA A 35 -1.95 13.92 -3.56
C ALA A 35 -2.68 13.79 -4.91
N SER A 36 -2.01 13.25 -5.94
CA SER A 36 -2.59 12.98 -7.27
C SER A 36 -3.76 11.98 -7.25
N TRP A 37 -3.90 11.20 -6.17
CA TRP A 37 -4.97 10.21 -5.99
C TRP A 37 -6.15 10.73 -5.17
N VAL A 38 -6.08 11.95 -4.63
CA VAL A 38 -7.17 12.51 -3.81
C VAL A 38 -8.44 12.62 -4.64
N GLY A 39 -9.56 12.18 -4.07
CA GLY A 39 -10.86 12.13 -4.75
C GLY A 39 -11.03 10.94 -5.69
N VAL A 40 -10.02 10.07 -5.85
CA VAL A 40 -10.14 8.79 -6.58
C VAL A 40 -10.72 7.73 -5.65
N ARG A 41 -11.52 6.80 -6.20
CA ARG A 41 -12.02 5.65 -5.43
C ARG A 41 -10.89 4.68 -5.11
N SER A 42 -10.82 4.25 -3.85
CA SER A 42 -9.77 3.36 -3.34
C SER A 42 -9.51 2.08 -4.16
N PRO A 43 -10.50 1.44 -4.83
CA PRO A 43 -10.22 0.28 -5.67
C PRO A 43 -9.29 0.57 -6.86
N ARG A 44 -9.23 1.82 -7.36
CA ARG A 44 -8.37 2.19 -8.50
C ARG A 44 -6.86 2.08 -8.19
N LEU A 45 -6.46 2.07 -6.92
CA LEU A 45 -5.07 1.75 -6.56
C LEU A 45 -4.67 0.32 -7.01
N GLY A 46 -5.67 -0.54 -7.29
CA GLY A 46 -5.49 -1.89 -7.78
C GLY A 46 -5.47 -2.02 -9.31
N ASP A 47 -5.60 -0.91 -10.05
CA ASP A 47 -5.46 -0.90 -11.52
C ASP A 47 -3.99 -1.11 -11.94
N GLY A 48 -3.05 -0.86 -11.02
CA GLY A 48 -1.62 -1.12 -11.17
C GLY A 48 -1.21 -2.54 -10.77
N PRO A 49 0.06 -2.74 -10.37
CA PRO A 49 0.62 -4.07 -10.11
C PRO A 49 0.19 -4.70 -8.77
N SER A 50 -0.75 -4.09 -8.05
CA SER A 50 -1.15 -4.50 -6.70
C SER A 50 -2.64 -4.80 -6.57
N ARG A 51 -3.03 -5.31 -5.40
CA ARG A 51 -4.41 -5.40 -4.93
C ARG A 51 -4.57 -4.56 -3.68
N VAL A 52 -5.66 -3.80 -3.62
CA VAL A 52 -5.94 -2.90 -2.50
C VAL A 52 -6.70 -3.65 -1.43
N VAL A 53 -6.12 -3.73 -0.24
CA VAL A 53 -6.80 -4.31 0.92
C VAL A 53 -7.68 -3.25 1.57
N GLY A 54 -7.11 -2.06 1.80
CA GLY A 54 -7.80 -0.98 2.47
C GLY A 54 -6.94 0.24 2.64
N VAL A 55 -7.48 1.21 3.38
CA VAL A 55 -6.80 2.47 3.71
C VAL A 55 -6.93 2.76 5.20
N ARG A 56 -5.90 3.37 5.78
CA ARG A 56 -5.92 3.93 7.14
C ARG A 56 -5.96 5.44 7.07
N ARG A 57 -6.96 6.01 7.74
CA ARG A 57 -7.18 7.45 7.88
C ARG A 57 -7.29 7.80 9.36
N TYR A 58 -6.48 8.75 9.83
CA TYR A 58 -6.46 9.19 11.24
C TYR A 58 -6.41 8.03 12.24
N GLY A 59 -5.61 7.00 11.95
CA GLY A 59 -5.46 5.82 12.81
C GLY A 59 -6.55 4.76 12.68
N LYS A 60 -7.60 4.98 11.88
CA LYS A 60 -8.68 4.02 11.64
C LYS A 60 -8.54 3.37 10.27
N ALA A 61 -8.47 2.05 10.22
CA ALA A 61 -8.45 1.29 8.97
C ALA A 61 -9.88 1.06 8.44
N MET A 62 -10.02 1.08 7.12
CA MET A 62 -11.23 0.79 6.37
C MET A 62 -10.88 -0.12 5.20
N LEU A 63 -11.74 -1.10 4.91
CA LEU A 63 -11.58 -1.91 3.70
C LEU A 63 -11.77 -1.07 2.45
N SER A 64 -11.03 -1.40 1.39
CA SER A 64 -11.18 -0.77 0.09
C SER A 64 -12.58 -1.09 -0.44
N SER A 65 -13.30 -0.05 -0.87
CA SER A 65 -14.61 -0.19 -1.51
C SER A 65 -14.89 0.97 -2.46
N PRO A 66 -15.85 0.84 -3.39
CA PRO A 66 -16.23 1.93 -4.29
C PRO A 66 -16.73 3.21 -3.59
N ASP A 67 -17.16 3.11 -2.33
CA ASP A 67 -17.65 4.24 -1.53
C ASP A 67 -16.53 4.97 -0.79
N VAL A 68 -15.32 4.41 -0.78
CA VAL A 68 -14.16 5.00 -0.12
C VAL A 68 -13.37 5.83 -1.13
N LEU A 69 -13.50 7.15 -1.03
CA LEU A 69 -12.65 8.11 -1.71
C LEU A 69 -11.36 8.33 -0.93
N LEU A 70 -10.25 8.33 -1.66
CA LEU A 70 -8.92 8.62 -1.14
C LEU A 70 -8.80 10.10 -0.76
N GLN A 71 -8.09 10.37 0.33
CA GLN A 71 -7.88 11.70 0.89
C GLN A 71 -6.41 11.91 1.21
N GLU A 72 -6.04 13.18 1.37
CA GLU A 72 -4.71 13.56 1.83
C GLU A 72 -4.43 12.98 3.21
N GLY A 73 -3.24 12.40 3.38
CA GLY A 73 -2.83 11.75 4.62
C GLY A 73 -3.32 10.32 4.79
N ASP A 74 -4.04 9.75 3.81
CA ASP A 74 -4.35 8.33 3.80
C ASP A 74 -3.07 7.48 3.64
N VAL A 75 -3.07 6.32 4.27
CA VAL A 75 -2.08 5.26 4.06
C VAL A 75 -2.80 4.04 3.48
N ALA A 76 -2.41 3.60 2.29
CA ALA A 76 -2.96 2.42 1.64
C ALA A 76 -2.24 1.14 2.07
N TYR A 77 -3.01 0.07 2.26
CA TYR A 77 -2.56 -1.30 2.45
C TYR A 77 -2.66 -2.04 1.11
N LEU A 78 -1.52 -2.44 0.56
CA LEU A 78 -1.43 -2.97 -0.81
C LEU A 78 -0.76 -4.33 -0.79
N ALA A 79 -1.44 -5.34 -1.30
CA ALA A 79 -0.85 -6.66 -1.56
C ALA A 79 -0.21 -6.65 -2.95
N VAL A 80 1.08 -6.98 -3.04
CA VAL A 80 1.85 -6.88 -4.28
C VAL A 80 2.89 -7.99 -4.34
N ALA A 81 3.22 -8.45 -5.55
CA ALA A 81 4.36 -9.33 -5.71
C ALA A 81 5.64 -8.58 -5.32
N ASN A 82 6.55 -9.22 -4.57
CA ASN A 82 7.77 -8.60 -4.08
C ASN A 82 8.63 -8.02 -5.22
N ALA A 83 8.69 -8.72 -6.36
CA ALA A 83 9.38 -8.24 -7.57
C ALA A 83 8.77 -6.95 -8.18
N ASN A 84 7.53 -6.61 -7.84
CA ASN A 84 6.79 -5.49 -8.41
C ASN A 84 6.72 -4.26 -7.49
N ILE A 85 7.42 -4.26 -6.35
CA ILE A 85 7.39 -3.11 -5.41
C ILE A 85 7.82 -1.81 -6.11
N ALA A 86 8.91 -1.84 -6.90
CA ALA A 86 9.37 -0.66 -7.61
C ALA A 86 8.34 -0.15 -8.64
N ALA A 87 7.69 -1.07 -9.37
CA ALA A 87 6.64 -0.73 -10.33
C ALA A 87 5.39 -0.18 -9.64
N LEU A 88 5.08 -0.66 -8.43
CA LEU A 88 4.00 -0.12 -7.61
C LEU A 88 4.29 1.32 -7.20
N ASP A 89 5.51 1.59 -6.73
CA ASP A 89 5.92 2.93 -6.31
C ASP A 89 5.88 3.92 -7.47
N GLU A 90 6.32 3.50 -8.66
CA GLU A 90 6.21 4.30 -9.89
C GLU A 90 4.75 4.54 -10.31
N PHE A 91 3.89 3.52 -10.24
CA PHE A 91 2.46 3.64 -10.54
C PHE A 91 1.77 4.64 -9.60
N LEU A 92 2.02 4.54 -8.29
CA LEU A 92 1.48 5.48 -7.32
C LEU A 92 1.96 6.91 -7.58
N ALA A 93 3.25 7.08 -7.93
CA ALA A 93 3.79 8.39 -8.26
C ALA A 93 3.16 9.01 -9.53
N LYS A 94 2.82 8.20 -10.53
CA LYS A 94 2.18 8.65 -11.77
C LYS A 94 0.74 9.16 -11.56
N GLY A 95 0.01 8.62 -10.59
CA GLY A 95 -1.38 8.97 -10.37
C GLY A 95 -2.38 8.02 -11.05
N PRO A 96 -3.69 8.30 -10.94
CA PRO A 96 -4.73 7.47 -11.54
C PRO A 96 -4.61 7.43 -13.06
N VAL A 97 -4.88 6.27 -13.65
CA VAL A 97 -4.99 6.12 -15.11
C VAL A 97 -6.20 6.93 -15.58
N GLU A 98 -5.98 7.87 -16.51
CA GLU A 98 -7.06 8.59 -17.18
C GLU A 98 -7.84 7.63 -18.10
N GLU A 99 -9.15 7.81 -18.17
CA GLU A 99 -10.05 6.98 -18.99
C GLU A 99 -10.13 7.49 -20.44
#